data_AF-A0AAD8DPL9-F1
#
_entry.id   AF-A0AAD8DPL9-F1
#
_cell.length_a   1.000
_cell.length_b   1.000
_cell.length_c   1.000
_cell.angle_alpha   90.00
_cell.angle_beta   90.00
_cell.angle_gamma   90.00
#
_symmetry.space_group_name_H-M   'P 1'
#
loop_
_entity.id
_entity.type
_entity.pdbx_description
1 polymer ?
#
loop_
_entity_poly.entity_id
_entity_poly.type
_entity_poly.pdbx_seq_one_letter_code
_entity_poly.pdbx_strand_id
1 'polypeptide(L)'
;MSAPTLKRSFQNPKITMSKIALILLLAIVPCFCQRPFYAGKRPIGFPDTPEATALSSKYEKLEIPAQLNGDTDYAKKLEALPQENQPFYYLNKEQIAANIANPKTYPFRPSVFNEKT
;
A
#
# COMPACT_ATOMS: atom_id res chain seq x y z
N MET A 1 -13.85 -31.21 -69.11
CA MET A 1 -13.93 -30.03 -68.23
C MET A 1 -12.83 -30.13 -67.19
N SER A 2 -11.80 -29.29 -67.28
CA SER A 2 -10.64 -29.30 -66.37
C SER A 2 -10.73 -28.10 -65.44
N ALA A 3 -10.63 -28.32 -64.12
CA ALA A 3 -10.77 -27.29 -63.10
C ALA A 3 -9.43 -26.54 -62.89
N PRO A 4 -9.43 -25.20 -62.74
CA PRO A 4 -8.21 -24.45 -62.47
C PRO A 4 -7.78 -24.62 -61.00
N THR A 5 -6.58 -25.18 -60.80
CA THR A 5 -5.94 -25.29 -59.48
C THR A 5 -5.38 -23.94 -59.03
N LEU A 6 -6.04 -23.32 -58.05
CA LEU A 6 -5.63 -22.04 -57.47
C LEU A 6 -4.39 -22.24 -56.56
N LYS A 7 -3.19 -21.92 -57.08
CA LYS A 7 -1.98 -21.84 -56.25
C LYS A 7 -2.02 -20.59 -55.38
N ARG A 8 -2.44 -20.74 -54.11
CA ARG A 8 -2.32 -19.68 -53.10
C ARG A 8 -0.85 -19.60 -52.64
N SER A 9 -0.11 -18.60 -53.10
CA SER A 9 1.23 -18.33 -52.58
C SER A 9 1.11 -17.74 -51.17
N PHE A 10 1.49 -18.49 -50.15
CA PHE A 10 1.65 -17.96 -48.79
C PHE A 10 2.87 -17.03 -48.78
N GLN A 11 2.62 -15.73 -48.79
CA GLN A 11 3.66 -14.73 -48.68
C GLN A 11 3.96 -14.51 -47.21
N ASN A 12 5.10 -15.00 -46.74
CA ASN A 12 5.54 -14.80 -45.36
C ASN A 12 5.71 -13.30 -45.09
N PRO A 13 5.03 -12.73 -44.08
CA PRO A 13 5.14 -11.31 -43.81
C PRO A 13 6.56 -10.99 -43.36
N LYS A 14 7.27 -10.16 -44.14
CA LYS A 14 8.56 -9.60 -43.72
C LYS A 14 8.28 -8.60 -42.60
N ILE A 15 8.64 -8.99 -41.37
CA ILE A 15 8.53 -8.12 -40.20
C ILE A 15 9.64 -7.07 -40.32
N THR A 16 9.25 -5.82 -40.59
CA THR A 16 10.18 -4.69 -40.65
C THR A 16 10.55 -4.24 -39.25
N MET A 17 11.74 -3.66 -39.07
CA MET A 17 12.24 -3.18 -37.77
C MET A 17 11.27 -2.23 -37.07
N SER A 18 10.52 -1.43 -37.84
CA SER A 18 9.45 -0.56 -37.33
C SER A 18 8.31 -1.33 -36.63
N LYS A 19 7.93 -2.50 -37.14
CA LYS A 19 6.88 -3.34 -36.52
C LYS A 19 7.38 -3.98 -35.23
N ILE A 20 8.65 -4.39 -35.19
CA ILE A 20 9.30 -4.91 -33.97
C ILE A 20 9.35 -3.82 -32.91
N ALA A 21 9.75 -2.60 -33.28
CA ALA A 21 9.77 -1.45 -32.39
C ALA A 21 8.37 -1.12 -31.85
N LEU A 22 7.34 -1.18 -32.70
CA LEU A 22 5.95 -0.93 -32.30
C LEU A 22 5.43 -2.01 -31.34
N ILE A 23 5.76 -3.29 -31.57
CA ILE A 23 5.40 -4.40 -30.67
C ILE A 23 6.13 -4.25 -29.32
N LEU A 24 7.41 -3.90 -29.32
CA LEU A 24 8.18 -3.65 -28.09
C LEU A 24 7.62 -2.47 -27.30
N LEU A 25 7.26 -1.37 -27.98
CA LEU A 25 6.64 -0.22 -27.36
C LEU A 25 5.30 -0.61 -26.68
N LEU A 26 4.46 -1.39 -27.37
CA LEU A 26 3.18 -1.87 -26.87
C LEU A 26 3.32 -2.82 -25.66
N ALA A 27 4.43 -3.56 -25.56
CA ALA A 27 4.71 -4.45 -24.45
C ALA A 27 5.29 -3.72 -23.22
N ILE A 28 6.06 -2.66 -23.40
CA ILE A 28 6.74 -1.94 -22.31
C ILE A 28 5.81 -0.95 -21.58
N VAL A 29 4.97 -0.23 -22.31
CA VAL A 29 4.04 0.77 -21.75
C VAL A 29 3.16 0.22 -20.60
N PRO A 30 2.52 -0.96 -20.71
CA PRO A 30 1.67 -1.48 -19.64
C PRO A 30 2.46 -1.94 -18.40
N CYS A 31 3.78 -2.19 -18.50
CA CYS A 31 4.60 -2.55 -17.34
C CYS A 31 4.75 -1.39 -16.34
N PHE A 32 4.69 -0.14 -16.81
CA PHE A 32 4.67 1.04 -15.92
C PHE A 32 3.31 1.26 -15.23
N CYS A 33 2.24 0.60 -15.70
CA CYS A 33 0.92 0.64 -15.10
C CYS A 33 0.71 -0.44 -14.00
N GLN A 34 1.67 -1.36 -13.80
CA GLN A 34 1.51 -2.50 -12.89
C GLN A 34 1.51 -2.17 -11.40
N ARG A 35 1.83 -0.93 -10.99
CA ARG A 35 1.52 -0.45 -9.64
C ARG A 35 0.67 0.81 -9.70
N PRO A 36 -0.64 0.74 -9.41
CA PRO A 36 -1.37 1.96 -9.14
C PRO A 36 -0.70 2.67 -7.96
N PHE A 37 -0.49 3.99 -8.10
CA PHE A 37 -0.06 4.91 -7.03
C PHE A 37 -0.89 4.79 -5.75
N TYR A 38 -2.06 4.14 -5.85
CA TYR A 38 -3.00 3.85 -4.77
C TYR A 38 -2.44 2.93 -3.68
N ALA A 39 -1.41 2.11 -3.96
CA ALA A 39 -0.79 1.27 -2.92
C ALA A 39 0.04 2.05 -1.89
N GLY A 40 0.16 3.38 -2.05
CA GLY A 40 0.99 4.21 -1.19
C GLY A 40 2.48 3.96 -1.44
N LYS A 41 3.25 5.02 -1.65
CA LYS A 41 4.72 4.92 -1.68
C LYS A 41 5.33 4.87 -0.27
N ARG A 42 4.48 4.83 0.76
CA ARG A 42 4.88 4.96 2.15
C ARG A 42 4.92 3.57 2.80
N PRO A 43 5.91 3.32 3.67
CA PRO A 43 5.91 2.11 4.48
C PRO A 43 4.60 2.03 5.28
N ILE A 44 3.91 0.89 5.18
CA ILE A 44 2.73 0.59 6.00
C ILE A 44 3.23 0.53 7.45
N GLY A 45 2.75 1.44 8.30
CA GLY A 45 2.97 1.36 9.75
C GLY A 45 3.87 2.43 10.39
N PHE A 46 4.40 3.39 9.63
CA PHE A 46 5.01 4.58 10.24
C PHE A 46 4.09 5.80 10.06
N PRO A 47 3.54 6.37 11.15
CA PRO A 47 2.87 7.66 11.05
C PRO A 47 3.88 8.71 10.61
N ASP A 48 3.48 9.58 9.68
CA ASP A 48 4.24 10.81 9.43
C ASP A 48 4.22 11.59 10.74
N THR A 49 5.31 11.59 11.48
CA THR A 49 5.46 12.54 12.58
C THR A 49 5.48 13.91 11.93
N PRO A 50 4.51 14.80 12.19
CA PRO A 50 4.61 16.17 11.67
C PRO A 50 5.94 16.73 12.15
N GLU A 51 6.75 17.24 11.22
CA GLU A 51 7.94 18.02 11.57
C GLU A 51 7.50 19.03 12.61
N ALA A 52 8.14 18.96 13.78
CA ALA A 52 7.72 19.67 14.99
C ALA A 52 7.74 21.18 14.73
N THR A 53 6.63 21.68 14.19
CA THR A 53 6.34 23.11 14.12
C THR A 53 6.03 23.47 15.56
N ALA A 54 7.03 24.03 16.23
CA ALA A 54 7.03 24.36 17.64
C ALA A 54 5.91 25.38 17.97
N LEU A 55 4.69 24.88 18.17
CA LEU A 55 3.58 25.66 18.70
C LEU A 55 2.49 24.76 19.31
N SER A 56 2.77 24.11 20.43
CA SER A 56 1.71 23.52 21.24
C SER A 56 2.10 23.51 22.71
N SER A 57 2.10 24.70 23.28
CA SER A 57 2.13 24.93 24.72
C SER A 57 0.78 24.54 25.34
N LYS A 58 0.85 23.78 26.44
CA LYS A 58 -0.09 23.85 27.57
C LYS A 58 -1.51 23.30 27.42
N TYR A 59 -1.77 22.38 26.50
CA TYR A 59 -2.96 21.53 26.62
C TYR A 59 -2.60 20.36 27.53
N GLU A 60 -3.44 20.09 28.55
CA GLU A 60 -3.35 18.85 29.32
C GLU A 60 -3.08 17.70 28.35
N LYS A 61 -2.02 16.94 28.60
CA LYS A 61 -1.63 15.80 27.79
C LYS A 61 -2.65 14.70 28.02
N LEU A 62 -3.86 14.90 27.52
CA LEU A 62 -4.84 13.85 27.34
C LEU A 62 -4.12 12.83 26.46
N GLU A 63 -4.05 11.60 26.93
CA GLU A 63 -3.46 10.48 26.18
C GLU A 63 -4.40 10.15 25.02
N ILE A 64 -4.31 10.98 23.98
CA ILE A 64 -5.11 10.87 22.77
C ILE A 64 -4.49 9.73 21.95
N PRO A 65 -5.29 8.72 21.56
CA PRO A 65 -4.84 7.65 20.68
C PRO A 65 -4.20 8.22 19.41
N ALA A 66 -3.10 7.62 18.94
CA ALA A 66 -2.37 8.08 17.75
C ALA A 66 -3.27 8.19 16.50
N GLN A 67 -4.34 7.39 16.43
CA GLN A 67 -5.33 7.35 15.35
C GLN A 67 -6.17 8.63 15.24
N LEU A 68 -6.25 9.44 16.31
CA LEU A 68 -6.99 10.70 16.32
C LEU A 68 -6.18 11.87 15.76
N ASN A 69 -4.89 11.69 15.44
CA ASN A 69 -4.00 12.74 14.90
C ASN A 69 -4.04 14.07 15.69
N GLY A 70 -4.30 14.02 17.01
CA GLY A 70 -4.40 15.21 17.86
C GLY A 70 -5.78 15.90 17.86
N ASP A 71 -6.82 15.32 17.25
CA ASP A 71 -8.20 15.81 17.33
C ASP A 71 -8.79 15.57 18.73
N THR A 72 -8.78 16.63 19.54
CA THR A 72 -9.29 16.64 20.91
C THR A 72 -10.81 16.68 20.98
N ASP A 73 -11.47 17.29 19.99
CA ASP A 73 -12.92 17.43 19.96
C ASP A 73 -13.60 16.10 19.64
N TYR A 74 -13.01 15.33 18.72
CA TYR A 74 -13.48 13.99 18.44
C TYR A 74 -13.22 13.03 19.62
N ALA A 75 -12.09 13.18 20.33
CA ALA A 75 -11.83 12.39 21.54
C ALA A 75 -12.89 12.60 22.62
N LYS A 76 -13.34 13.84 22.85
CA LYS A 76 -14.43 14.15 23.79
C LYS A 76 -15.77 13.55 23.36
N LYS A 77 -16.06 13.55 22.05
CA LYS A 77 -17.27 12.91 21.51
C LYS A 77 -17.25 11.40 21.76
N LEU A 78 -16.10 10.76 21.56
CA LEU A 78 -15.94 9.33 21.81
C LEU A 78 -16.10 8.98 23.29
N GLU A 79 -15.57 9.80 24.18
CA GLU A 79 -15.72 9.63 25.63
C GLU A 79 -17.17 9.79 26.09
N ALA A 80 -17.92 10.69 25.45
CA ALA A 80 -19.34 10.90 25.73
C ALA A 80 -20.25 9.76 25.22
N LEU A 81 -19.75 8.87 24.35
CA LEU A 81 -20.50 7.71 23.90
C LEU A 81 -20.51 6.62 24.99
N PRO A 82 -21.62 5.86 25.12
CA PRO A 82 -21.65 4.64 25.91
C PRO A 82 -20.53 3.67 25.51
N GLN A 83 -19.99 2.92 26.46
CA GLN A 83 -18.80 2.06 26.26
C GLN A 83 -19.00 1.06 25.11
N GLU A 84 -20.20 0.51 24.97
CA GLU A 84 -20.58 -0.42 23.90
C GLU A 84 -20.55 0.19 22.49
N ASN A 85 -20.66 1.52 22.39
CA ASN A 85 -20.64 2.27 21.13
C ASN A 85 -19.26 2.88 20.84
N GLN A 86 -18.30 2.75 21.75
CA GLN A 86 -16.95 3.25 21.53
C GLN A 86 -16.19 2.32 20.58
N PRO A 87 -15.39 2.88 19.67
CA PRO A 87 -14.64 2.06 18.71
C PRO A 87 -13.52 1.29 19.40
N PHE A 88 -13.22 0.10 18.87
CA PHE A 88 -12.23 -0.83 19.44
C PHE A 88 -10.86 -0.19 19.74
N TYR A 89 -10.38 0.69 18.86
CA TYR A 89 -9.08 1.33 19.05
C TYR A 89 -9.06 2.31 20.22
N TYR A 90 -10.21 2.92 20.55
CA TYR A 90 -10.33 3.87 21.65
C TYR A 90 -10.41 3.14 22.99
N LEU A 91 -11.15 2.04 23.04
CA LEU A 91 -11.21 1.14 24.20
C LEU A 91 -9.83 0.54 24.53
N ASN A 92 -9.05 0.16 23.51
CA ASN A 92 -7.73 -0.47 23.68
C ASN A 92 -6.56 0.51 23.48
N LYS A 93 -6.79 1.81 23.70
CA LYS A 93 -5.80 2.87 23.45
C LYS A 93 -4.47 2.62 24.16
N GLU A 94 -4.49 2.17 25.41
CA GLU A 94 -3.31 1.89 26.22
C GLU A 94 -2.51 0.70 25.65
N GLN A 95 -3.21 -0.37 25.28
CA GLN A 95 -2.57 -1.56 24.69
C GLN A 95 -1.96 -1.25 23.33
N ILE A 96 -2.64 -0.44 22.52
CA ILE A 96 -2.13 0.00 21.22
C ILE A 96 -0.90 0.89 21.41
N ALA A 97 -0.93 1.83 22.34
CA ALA A 97 0.22 2.66 22.67
C ALA A 97 1.42 1.81 23.14
N ALA A 98 1.18 0.82 23.99
CA ALA A 98 2.21 -0.13 24.43
C ALA A 98 2.79 -0.96 23.28
N ASN A 99 1.93 -1.44 22.35
CA ASN A 99 2.37 -2.19 21.17
C ASN A 99 3.10 -1.30 20.14
N ILE A 100 2.76 -0.02 20.03
CA ILE A 100 3.50 0.94 19.19
C ILE A 100 4.88 1.22 19.80
N ALA A 101 4.95 1.41 21.12
CA ALA A 101 6.21 1.64 21.83
C ALA A 101 7.13 0.41 21.80
N ASN A 102 6.56 -0.80 21.96
CA ASN A 102 7.28 -2.06 21.95
C ASN A 102 6.59 -3.06 21.02
N PRO A 103 6.84 -3.00 19.71
CA PRO A 103 6.21 -3.90 18.75
C PRO A 103 6.62 -5.34 19.05
N LYS A 104 5.63 -6.21 19.22
CA LYS A 104 5.86 -7.65 19.37
C LYS A 104 6.41 -8.20 18.06
N THR A 105 7.71 -8.47 18.04
CA THR A 105 8.36 -9.17 16.93
C THR A 105 8.17 -10.67 17.13
N TYR A 106 7.53 -11.33 16.17
CA TYR A 106 7.48 -12.79 16.16
C TYR A 106 8.76 -13.31 15.50
N PRO A 107 9.42 -14.33 16.07
CA PRO A 107 10.55 -14.95 15.38
C PRO A 107 10.03 -15.51 14.05
N PHE A 108 10.81 -15.30 12.99
CA PHE A 108 10.51 -15.94 11.72
C PHE A 108 10.48 -17.45 11.92
N ARG A 109 9.46 -18.11 11.36
CA ARG A 109 9.43 -19.57 11.32
C ARG A 109 10.72 -20.04 10.61
N PRO A 110 11.46 -21.01 11.17
CA PRO A 110 12.61 -21.58 10.49
C PRO A 110 12.16 -22.19 9.16
N SER A 111 12.88 -21.87 8.10
CA SER A 111 12.57 -22.26 6.72
C SER A 111 13.88 -22.62 6.04
N VAL A 112 13.85 -23.59 5.13
CA VAL A 112 15.00 -23.97 4.27
C VAL A 112 15.54 -22.80 3.44
N PHE A 113 14.74 -21.73 3.27
CA PHE A 113 15.15 -20.49 2.60
C PHE A 113 15.74 -19.43 3.55
N ASN A 114 15.60 -19.60 4.86
CA ASN A 114 16.11 -18.68 5.90
C ASN A 114 17.48 -19.11 6.45
N GLU A 115 18.00 -20.26 6.03
CA GLU A 115 19.32 -20.78 6.37
C GLU A 115 20.30 -20.49 5.23
N LYS A 116 20.92 -19.30 5.20
CA LYS A 116 22.23 -19.01 4.55
C LYS A 116 22.58 -17.52 4.52
N THR A 117 23.50 -17.12 5.41
CA THR A 117 24.73 -16.36 5.11
C THR A 117 25.70 -16.56 6.25
#